data_AF-A0A7G1ICN4-F1
#
_entry.id   AF-A0A7G1ICN4-F1
#
_cell.length_a   1.000
_cell.length_b   1.000
_cell.length_c   1.000
_cell.angle_alpha   90.00
_cell.angle_beta   90.00
_cell.angle_gamma   90.00
#
_symmetry.space_group_name_H-M   'P 1'
#
loop_
_entity.id
_entity.type
_entity.pdbx_description
1 polymer ?
#
loop_
_entity_poly.entity_id
_entity_poly.type
_entity_poly.pdbx_seq_one_letter_code
_entity_poly.pdbx_strand_id
1 'polypeptide(L)'
;MLAAAAGSPHTIIIARVIMGIGAALIMPSTLSTITAVVHPDHKGRAVGIWAGFASAGSIMGLLISGLLLEHYSWRSTFIGTAAMAAVSLLVTVALVPDTKSAEEPAPDFPGPV
;
A
#
# COMPACT_ATOMS: atom_id res chain seq x y z
N MET A 1 3.53 -6.56 -12.55
CA MET A 1 3.33 -7.09 -13.93
C MET A 1 4.43 -6.72 -14.92
N LEU A 2 5.13 -5.58 -14.76
CA LEU A 2 6.28 -5.22 -15.61
C LEU A 2 7.45 -6.22 -15.59
N ALA A 3 7.66 -6.93 -14.48
CA ALA A 3 8.72 -7.94 -14.36
C ALA A 3 8.49 -9.21 -15.22
N ALA A 4 7.25 -9.46 -15.66
CA ALA A 4 6.92 -10.63 -16.49
C ALA A 4 7.10 -10.38 -18.00
N ALA A 5 7.35 -9.12 -18.41
CA ALA A 5 7.36 -8.69 -19.80
C ALA A 5 8.73 -8.19 -20.33
N ALA A 6 9.78 -8.10 -19.50
CA ALA A 6 11.03 -7.45 -19.91
C ALA A 6 12.26 -8.36 -19.72
N GLY A 7 12.86 -8.81 -20.82
CA GLY A 7 14.05 -9.67 -20.86
C GLY A 7 15.38 -9.00 -20.48
N SER A 8 15.39 -8.03 -19.56
CA SER A 8 16.58 -7.27 -19.16
C SER A 8 16.66 -7.11 -17.63
N PRO A 9 17.79 -7.45 -16.98
CA PRO A 9 18.00 -7.29 -15.53
C PRO A 9 17.76 -5.87 -15.03
N HIS A 10 18.08 -4.86 -15.83
CA HIS A 10 17.92 -3.44 -15.46
C HIS A 10 16.45 -3.08 -15.24
N THR A 11 15.52 -3.60 -16.05
CA THR A 11 14.09 -3.31 -15.91
C THR A 11 13.51 -3.89 -14.62
N ILE A 12 13.99 -5.06 -14.18
CA ILE A 12 13.58 -5.67 -12.91
C ILE A 12 14.05 -4.82 -11.73
N ILE A 13 15.28 -4.32 -11.79
CA ILE A 13 15.85 -3.44 -10.74
C ILE A 13 15.04 -2.15 -10.64
N ILE A 14 14.80 -1.46 -11.76
CA ILE A 14 14.01 -0.21 -11.79
C ILE A 14 12.59 -0.47 -11.27
N ALA A 15 11.94 -1.54 -11.71
CA ALA A 15 10.61 -1.91 -11.23
C ALA A 15 10.59 -2.16 -9.70
N ARG A 16 11.62 -2.80 -9.15
CA ARG A 16 11.76 -3.04 -7.70
C ARG A 16 11.98 -1.75 -6.92
N VAL A 17 12.77 -0.82 -7.46
CA VAL A 17 12.97 0.51 -6.85
C VAL A 17 11.65 1.26 -6.77
N ILE A 18 10.89 1.32 -7.87
CA ILE A 18 9.58 1.97 -7.91
C ILE A 18 8.62 1.32 -6.90
N MET A 19 8.58 -0.01 -6.87
CA MET A 19 7.72 -0.75 -5.95
C MET A 19 8.11 -0.51 -4.48
N GLY A 20 9.42 -0.41 -4.20
CA GLY A 20 9.96 -0.11 -2.87
C GLY A 20 9.61 1.30 -2.41
N ILE A 21 9.72 2.30 -3.29
CA ILE A 21 9.31 3.68 -3.00
C ILE A 21 7.81 3.74 -2.69
N GLY A 22 6.98 3.10 -3.51
CA GLY A 22 5.54 3.02 -3.26
C GLY A 22 5.22 2.38 -1.90
N ALA A 23 5.86 1.26 -1.57
CA ALA A 23 5.68 0.59 -0.28
C ALA A 23 6.11 1.47 0.91
N ALA A 24 7.21 2.21 0.78
CA ALA A 24 7.71 3.09 1.83
C ALA A 24 6.77 4.26 2.13
N LEU A 25 6.03 4.76 1.13
CA LEU A 25 5.09 5.88 1.30
C LEU A 25 3.76 5.45 1.92
N ILE A 26 3.33 4.21 1.73
CA ILE A 26 2.02 3.73 2.20
C ILE A 26 1.94 3.72 3.73
N MET A 27 2.96 3.18 4.40
CA MET A 27 2.98 3.04 5.85
C MET A 27 2.84 4.38 6.61
N PRO A 28 3.68 5.41 6.37
CA PRO A 28 3.58 6.68 7.07
C PRO A 28 2.31 7.46 6.68
N SER A 29 1.88 7.39 5.42
CA SER A 29 0.68 8.12 4.95
C SER A 29 -0.60 7.56 5.59
N THR A 30 -0.70 6.23 5.70
CA THR A 30 -1.88 5.59 6.29
C THR A 30 -1.95 5.84 7.79
N LEU A 31 -0.82 5.73 8.49
CA LEU A 31 -0.77 5.97 9.94
C LEU A 31 -1.03 7.45 10.28
N SER A 32 -0.49 8.39 9.49
CA SER A 32 -0.75 9.82 9.64
C SER A 32 -2.24 10.13 9.48
N THR A 33 -2.87 9.60 8.43
CA THR A 33 -4.32 9.79 8.18
C THR A 33 -5.16 9.25 9.35
N ILE A 34 -4.88 8.03 9.83
CA ILE A 34 -5.63 7.44 10.96
C ILE A 34 -5.49 8.29 12.22
N THR A 35 -4.28 8.74 12.54
CA THR A 35 -4.01 9.49 13.77
C THR A 35 -4.45 10.96 13.71
N ALA A 36 -4.64 11.52 12.51
CA ALA A 36 -5.18 12.86 12.28
C ALA A 36 -6.71 12.91 12.40
N VAL A 37 -7.42 11.88 11.92
CA VAL A 37 -8.89 11.87 11.87
C VAL A 37 -9.53 11.30 13.15
N VAL A 38 -8.78 10.52 13.94
CA VAL A 38 -9.27 9.84 15.15
C VAL A 38 -8.93 10.62 16.43
N HIS A 39 -9.92 10.77 17.32
CA HIS A 39 -9.76 11.41 18.64
C HIS A 39 -8.63 10.74 19.45
N PRO A 40 -7.81 11.50 20.22
CA PRO A 40 -6.66 10.98 20.98
C PRO A 40 -6.93 9.69 21.77
N ASP A 41 -8.09 9.58 22.41
CA ASP A 41 -8.46 8.43 23.26
C ASP A 41 -8.69 7.13 22.47
N HIS A 42 -8.93 7.22 21.16
CA HIS A 42 -9.25 6.09 20.30
C HIS A 42 -8.11 5.67 19.37
N LYS A 43 -6.97 6.40 19.38
CA LYS A 43 -5.83 6.14 18.50
C LYS A 43 -5.28 4.72 18.65
N GLY A 44 -5.17 4.23 19.89
CA GLY A 44 -4.69 2.86 20.15
C GLY A 44 -5.58 1.79 19.53
N ARG A 45 -6.91 1.96 19.61
CA ARG A 45 -7.88 1.03 18.99
C ARG A 45 -7.83 1.09 17.46
N ALA A 46 -7.72 2.29 16.89
CA ALA A 46 -7.64 2.47 15.44
C ALA A 46 -6.36 1.83 14.85
N VAL A 47 -5.21 2.04 15.50
CA VAL A 47 -3.94 1.38 15.13
C VAL A 47 -4.05 -0.14 15.28
N GLY A 48 -4.68 -0.62 16.35
CA GLY A 48 -4.90 -2.06 16.56
C GLY A 48 -5.74 -2.71 15.45
N ILE A 49 -6.83 -2.06 15.03
CA ILE A 49 -7.67 -2.53 13.92
C ILE A 49 -6.86 -2.54 12.62
N TRP A 50 -6.14 -1.46 12.32
CA TRP A 50 -5.30 -1.36 11.12
C TRP A 50 -4.22 -2.45 11.08
N ALA A 51 -3.50 -2.65 12.19
CA ALA A 51 -2.47 -3.69 12.31
C ALA A 51 -3.07 -5.11 12.18
N GLY A 52 -4.28 -5.30 12.70
CA GLY A 52 -5.06 -6.54 12.54
C GLY A 52 -5.35 -6.84 11.07
N PHE A 53 -5.86 -5.86 10.32
CA PHE A 53 -6.09 -6.00 8.88
C PHE A 53 -4.80 -6.25 8.09
N ALA A 54 -3.72 -5.52 8.38
CA ALA A 54 -2.42 -5.71 7.73
C ALA A 54 -1.88 -7.13 7.93
N SER A 55 -2.00 -7.65 9.15
CA SER A 55 -1.55 -9.01 9.50
C SER A 55 -2.43 -10.08 8.84
N ALA A 56 -3.75 -9.92 8.90
CA ALA A 56 -4.69 -10.82 8.25
C ALA A 56 -4.48 -10.88 6.73
N GLY A 57 -4.28 -9.74 6.09
CA GLY A 57 -3.97 -9.66 4.66
C GLY A 57 -2.66 -10.38 4.29
N SER A 58 -1.64 -10.29 5.15
CA SER A 58 -0.37 -10.97 4.93
C SER A 58 -0.50 -12.50 4.99
N ILE A 59 -1.24 -13.02 5.98
CA ILE A 59 -1.52 -14.45 6.13
C ILE A 59 -2.36 -14.95 4.95
N MET A 60 -3.44 -14.24 4.62
CA MET A 60 -4.30 -14.54 3.48
C MET A 60 -3.51 -14.57 2.17
N GLY A 61 -2.63 -13.58 1.95
CA GLY A 61 -1.78 -13.51 0.76
C GLY A 61 -0.85 -14.71 0.61
N LEU A 62 -0.24 -15.17 1.71
CA LEU A 62 0.61 -16.36 1.73
C LEU A 62 -0.19 -17.64 1.43
N LEU A 63 -1.35 -17.81 2.07
CA LEU A 63 -2.21 -18.99 1.87
C LEU A 63 -2.72 -19.08 0.43
N ILE A 64 -3.23 -17.97 -0.10
CA ILE A 64 -3.70 -17.88 -1.49
C ILE A 64 -2.54 -18.16 -2.45
N SER A 65 -1.35 -17.60 -2.18
CA SER A 65 -0.19 -17.82 -3.06
C SER A 65 0.28 -19.27 -3.04
N GLY A 66 0.26 -19.93 -1.88
CA GLY A 66 0.58 -21.35 -1.73
C GLY A 66 -0.40 -22.25 -2.49
N LEU A 67 -1.70 -22.02 -2.30
CA LEU A 67 -2.75 -22.77 -3.01
C LEU A 67 -2.68 -22.59 -4.53
N LEU A 68 -2.38 -21.38 -4.99
CA LEU A 68 -2.20 -21.12 -6.42
C LEU A 68 -0.99 -21.85 -6.99
N LEU A 69 0.08 -22.03 -6.23
CA LEU A 69 1.27 -22.80 -6.66
C LEU A 69 1.03 -24.32 -6.63
N GLU A 70 0.17 -24.80 -5.73
CA GLU A 70 -0.17 -26.22 -5.62
C GLU A 70 -1.08 -26.68 -6.77
N HIS A 71 -2.05 -25.85 -7.16
CA HIS A 71 -3.01 -26.19 -8.22
C HIS A 71 -2.68 -25.60 -9.60
N TYR A 72 -1.91 -24.52 -9.66
CA TYR A 72 -1.58 -23.81 -10.91
C TYR A 72 -0.08 -23.56 -11.05
N SER A 73 0.32 -23.10 -12.24
CA SER A 73 1.70 -22.67 -12.49
C SER A 73 2.07 -21.41 -11.69
N TRP A 74 3.36 -21.25 -11.40
CA TRP A 74 4.00 -20.04 -10.84
C TRP A 74 3.53 -18.71 -11.45
N ARG A 75 3.08 -18.68 -12.70
CA ARG A 75 2.54 -17.46 -13.31
C ARG A 75 1.24 -16.97 -12.64
N SER A 76 0.47 -17.88 -12.04
CA SER A 76 -0.82 -17.59 -11.40
C SER A 76 -0.66 -16.67 -10.18
N THR A 77 0.38 -16.85 -9.35
CA THR A 77 0.62 -15.99 -8.17
C THR A 77 0.85 -14.53 -8.53
N PHE A 78 1.52 -14.26 -9.65
CA PHE A 78 1.64 -12.89 -10.15
C PHE A 78 0.33 -12.30 -10.64
N ILE A 79 -0.52 -13.10 -11.28
CA ILE A 79 -1.84 -12.66 -11.72
C ILE A 79 -2.73 -12.38 -10.51
N GLY A 80 -2.73 -13.26 -9.50
CA GLY A 80 -3.48 -13.05 -8.26
C GLY A 80 -3.06 -11.79 -7.52
N THR A 81 -1.75 -11.55 -7.39
CA THR A 81 -1.21 -10.32 -6.78
C THR A 81 -1.63 -9.08 -7.58
N ALA A 82 -1.58 -9.14 -8.91
CA ALA A 82 -1.98 -8.03 -9.77
C ALA A 82 -3.49 -7.75 -9.71
N ALA A 83 -4.32 -8.79 -9.66
CA ALA A 83 -5.76 -8.67 -9.49
C ALA A 83 -6.10 -8.00 -8.15
N MET A 84 -5.43 -8.42 -7.07
CA MET A 84 -5.59 -7.79 -5.75
C MET A 84 -5.18 -6.31 -5.77
N ALA A 85 -4.07 -5.97 -6.43
CA ALA A 85 -3.64 -4.59 -6.60
C ALA A 85 -4.66 -3.76 -7.40
N ALA A 86 -5.24 -4.31 -8.46
CA ALA A 86 -6.28 -3.65 -9.25
C ALA A 86 -7.57 -3.43 -8.44
N VAL A 87 -8.00 -4.42 -7.66
CA VAL A 87 -9.15 -4.28 -6.75
C VAL A 87 -8.88 -3.20 -5.71
N SER A 88 -7.70 -3.20 -5.07
CA SER A 88 -7.33 -2.16 -4.11
C SER A 88 -7.34 -0.77 -4.74
N LEU A 89 -6.85 -0.62 -5.97
CA LEU A 89 -6.89 0.64 -6.70
C LEU A 89 -8.34 1.08 -6.99
N LEU A 90 -9.20 0.18 -7.46
CA LEU A 90 -10.61 0.47 -7.73
C LEU A 90 -11.36 0.88 -6.46
N VAL A 91 -11.15 0.14 -5.36
CA VAL A 91 -11.72 0.45 -4.04
C VAL A 91 -11.24 1.82 -3.57
N THR A 92 -9.95 2.12 -3.72
CA THR A 92 -9.38 3.42 -3.37
C THR A 92 -10.03 4.54 -4.18
N VAL A 93 -10.10 4.42 -5.51
CA VAL A 93 -10.69 5.44 -6.38
C VAL A 93 -12.20 5.59 -6.14
N ALA A 94 -12.91 4.52 -5.79
CA ALA A 94 -14.35 4.57 -5.56
C ALA A 94 -14.75 5.09 -4.17
N LEU A 95 -13.96 4.79 -3.13
CA LEU A 95 -14.27 5.09 -1.74
C LEU A 95 -13.51 6.28 -1.15
N VAL A 96 -12.36 6.66 -1.73
CA VAL A 96 -11.66 7.87 -1.32
C VAL A 96 -12.31 9.03 -2.06
N PRO A 97 -13.15 9.86 -1.40
CA PRO A 97 -13.60 11.11 -2.00
C PRO A 97 -12.38 11.97 -2.31
N ASP A 98 -12.42 12.71 -3.43
CA ASP A 98 -11.35 13.61 -3.88
C ASP A 98 -10.89 14.53 -2.73
N THR A 99 -9.83 14.16 -2.03
CA THR A 99 -9.15 15.01 -1.05
C THR A 99 -8.18 15.95 -1.77
N LYS A 100 -8.68 16.64 -2.79
CA LYS A 100 -8.04 17.87 -3.26
C LYS A 100 -8.33 18.97 -2.23
N SER A 101 -7.28 19.27 -1.46
CA SER A 101 -7.09 20.49 -0.68
C SER A 101 -7.80 20.59 0.68
N ALA A 102 -7.03 20.36 1.74
CA ALA A 102 -7.13 21.14 2.97
C ALA A 102 -5.72 21.25 3.58
N GLU A 103 -5.10 22.42 3.36
CA GLU A 103 -3.90 22.95 4.00
C GLU A 103 -2.58 22.15 3.88
N GLU A 104 -1.71 22.62 2.99
CA GLU A 104 -0.30 22.77 3.35
C GLU A 104 -0.25 23.69 4.59
N PRO A 105 0.21 23.25 5.78
CA PRO A 105 0.74 24.19 6.74
C PRO A 105 1.92 24.86 6.05
N ALA A 106 1.86 26.19 5.93
CA ALA A 106 2.94 26.98 5.36
C ALA A 106 4.29 26.55 5.95
N PRO A 107 5.37 26.45 5.14
CA PRO A 107 6.70 26.18 5.67
C PRO A 107 7.03 27.23 6.72
N ASP A 108 7.14 26.81 7.98
CA ASP A 108 7.48 27.68 9.10
C ASP A 108 8.97 28.03 8.96
N PHE A 109 9.26 29.08 8.19
CA PHE A 109 10.59 29.65 8.12
C PHE A 109 10.85 30.38 9.44
N PRO A 110 11.93 30.05 10.17
CA PRO A 110 12.32 30.84 11.32
C PRO A 110 12.69 32.25 10.84
N GLY A 111 11.87 33.23 11.20
CA GLY A 111 12.15 34.64 10.94
C GLY A 111 13.46 35.04 11.64
N PRO A 112 14.36 35.78 10.97
CA PRO A 112 15.57 36.29 11.62
C PRO A 112 15.18 37.34 12.66
N VAL A 113 15.56 37.08 13.91
CA VAL A 113 15.60 38.06 15.01
C VAL A 113 16.78 39.01 14.84
#